data_AF-A0A2E1TPF3-F1
#
_entry.id   AF-A0A2E1TPF3-F1
#
_cell.length_a   1.000
_cell.length_b   1.000
_cell.length_c   1.000
_cell.angle_alpha   90.00
_cell.angle_beta   90.00
_cell.angle_gamma   90.00
#
_symmetry.space_group_name_H-M   'P 1'
#
loop_
_entity.id
_entity.type
_entity.pdbx_description
1 polymer ?
#
loop_
_entity_poly.entity_id
_entity_poly.type
_entity_poly.pdbx_seq_one_letter_code
_entity_poly.pdbx_strand_id
1 'polypeptide(L)'
;MKVNIYTTILAAYIAYIPANLSASNIKIPMIGDTSSRYMSISQENKLGSIIYSQILGSFNLISDPLITSYVQMLGNRLLVSDYNSPIKYRFLVANNPTINAFATPGGVIVINSGLIRKTKTEAELASVLAHEIAHVKARHLSRMHEESSKVNISTALSVLATVIAGTYSTGVLGKTLITGQNVKAAQLTNFIREHEKEADRLAINILVNANINPKAMSDFFETLQKENDDRGALEFLRTHPLTENRISETLSLASKYKGNFTNDSFAYQFTSVKVSIEKINTKNFIKNYTYNAELTKASSGRIVDDYAYGLALIKEKKYKLGKEVLNDLLQILSNKNQLYIIKNYVSIALSEIYIKENKFNDAVELLESLNDIYPTDPTILYYLSHAYMKNKQYKMVISKLLPYVIEHKDHRLVLKISEAGYKLKEQSLGHEYRADYLKLLGSFTSAIKYYKLALQYNMKGKTIDERITSKIGEIKKLQKNKEIL
;
A
#
# COMPACT_ATOMS: atom_id res chain seq x y z
N MET A 1 40.70 77.84 4.13
CA MET A 1 39.70 78.90 4.37
C MET A 1 38.32 78.31 4.04
N LYS A 2 37.40 78.31 5.02
CA LYS A 2 35.92 78.37 4.93
C LYS A 2 35.20 77.53 3.83
N VAL A 3 34.44 76.47 4.14
CA VAL A 3 33.06 76.40 4.69
C VAL A 3 31.98 76.21 3.60
N ASN A 4 31.20 75.13 3.80
CA ASN A 4 29.79 74.83 3.48
C ASN A 4 29.23 74.78 2.04
N ILE A 5 28.69 73.61 1.65
CA ILE A 5 27.26 73.18 1.62
C ILE A 5 26.47 73.86 0.48
N TYR A 6 25.97 73.08 -0.49
CA TYR A 6 24.53 72.87 -0.80
C TYR A 6 24.35 72.17 -2.16
N THR A 7 23.84 70.94 -2.08
CA THR A 7 22.78 70.34 -2.92
C THR A 7 22.93 70.20 -4.44
N THR A 8 22.40 69.06 -4.92
CA THR A 8 22.05 68.68 -6.30
C THR A 8 23.21 68.41 -7.26
N ILE A 9 23.60 67.14 -7.35
CA ILE A 9 23.56 66.26 -8.55
C ILE A 9 24.30 64.98 -8.14
N LEU A 10 23.57 64.01 -7.59
CA LEU A 10 24.02 62.62 -7.52
C LEU A 10 22.83 61.69 -7.83
N ALA A 11 22.15 62.03 -8.94
CA ALA A 11 21.17 61.16 -9.59
C ALA A 11 21.86 60.45 -10.76
N ALA A 12 22.86 59.62 -10.44
CA ALA A 12 23.41 58.58 -11.32
C ALA A 12 24.55 57.89 -10.56
N TYR A 13 24.27 56.71 -9.99
CA TYR A 13 25.16 55.64 -9.50
C TYR A 13 24.70 55.08 -8.14
N ILE A 14 23.61 54.33 -8.15
CA ILE A 14 23.54 53.10 -7.35
C ILE A 14 23.15 52.00 -8.31
N ALA A 15 24.17 51.23 -8.67
CA ALA A 15 24.07 50.05 -9.50
C ALA A 15 23.11 49.04 -8.86
N TYR A 16 22.26 48.49 -9.73
CA TYR A 16 21.60 47.20 -9.66
C TYR A 16 22.24 46.22 -8.66
N ILE A 17 21.62 46.05 -7.49
CA ILE A 17 21.71 44.81 -6.73
C ILE A 17 20.44 44.03 -7.09
N PRO A 18 20.51 42.92 -7.85
CA PRO A 18 19.36 42.05 -7.99
C PRO A 18 19.10 41.43 -6.62
N ALA A 19 17.98 41.82 -6.01
CA ALA A 19 17.47 41.20 -4.80
C ALA A 19 16.98 39.78 -5.11
N ASN A 20 17.91 38.84 -5.32
CA ASN A 20 17.63 37.41 -5.21
C ASN A 20 17.66 37.05 -3.72
N LEU A 21 16.69 37.57 -2.95
CA LEU A 21 16.24 36.87 -1.76
C LEU A 21 15.48 35.64 -2.23
N SER A 22 16.21 34.54 -2.39
CA SER A 22 15.61 33.21 -2.31
C SER A 22 14.94 33.15 -0.94
N ALA A 23 13.61 33.32 -0.92
CA ALA A 23 12.81 33.00 0.23
C ALA A 23 13.14 31.55 0.59
N SER A 24 13.87 31.37 1.69
CA SER A 24 13.93 30.10 2.37
C SER A 24 12.49 29.61 2.51
N ASN A 25 12.24 28.37 2.10
CA ASN A 25 10.96 27.68 2.25
C ASN A 25 10.60 27.55 3.74
N ILE A 26 10.24 28.65 4.38
CA ILE A 26 9.60 28.67 5.69
C ILE A 26 8.17 28.20 5.41
N LYS A 27 7.94 26.88 5.53
CA LYS A 27 6.60 26.32 5.65
C LYS A 27 6.00 26.89 6.93
N ILE A 28 5.26 27.98 6.80
CA ILE A 28 4.49 28.56 7.90
C ILE A 28 3.48 27.48 8.31
N PRO A 29 3.49 27.00 9.57
CA PRO A 29 2.45 26.11 10.07
C PRO A 29 1.09 26.76 9.82
N MET A 30 0.10 26.00 9.34
CA MET A 30 -1.28 26.51 9.27
C MET A 30 -1.66 27.06 10.64
N ILE A 31 -2.14 28.30 10.68
CA ILE A 31 -2.65 28.90 11.92
C ILE A 31 -3.80 28.01 12.40
N GLY A 32 -3.55 27.19 13.43
CA GLY A 32 -4.45 26.13 13.90
C GLY A 32 -3.84 24.74 14.04
N ASP A 33 -2.62 24.47 13.54
CA ASP A 33 -1.95 23.16 13.70
C ASP A 33 -1.26 23.04 15.08
N THR A 34 -2.05 22.77 16.13
CA THR A 34 -1.53 22.47 17.47
C THR A 34 -0.77 21.14 17.53
N SER A 35 -1.12 20.18 16.66
CA SER A 35 -0.53 18.84 16.65
C SER A 35 0.97 18.85 16.30
N SER A 36 1.42 19.80 15.49
CA SER A 36 2.83 20.07 15.20
C SER A 36 3.67 20.44 16.43
N ARG A 37 3.04 20.96 17.50
CA ARG A 37 3.70 21.24 18.78
C ARG A 37 4.04 19.97 19.55
N TYR A 38 3.29 18.88 19.33
CA TYR A 38 3.48 17.60 20.01
C TYR A 38 4.34 16.62 19.21
N MET A 39 4.11 16.52 17.90
CA MET A 39 4.91 15.66 17.02
C MET A 39 5.18 16.40 15.71
N SER A 40 6.46 16.52 15.34
CA SER A 40 6.83 17.02 14.02
C SER A 40 6.51 15.98 12.94
N ILE A 41 6.30 16.42 11.70
CA ILE A 41 6.10 15.51 10.56
C ILE A 41 7.27 14.53 10.39
N SER A 42 8.49 14.97 10.69
CA SER A 42 9.68 14.11 10.67
C SER A 42 9.59 12.97 11.69
N GLN A 43 9.14 13.28 12.92
CA GLN A 43 8.88 12.27 13.95
C GLN A 43 7.73 11.33 13.54
N GLU A 44 6.64 11.84 12.98
CA GLU A 44 5.54 11.01 12.47
C GLU A 44 6.00 10.06 11.37
N ASN A 45 6.80 10.52 10.41
CA ASN A 45 7.36 9.66 9.36
C ASN A 45 8.27 8.57 9.91
N LYS A 46 9.09 8.90 10.92
CA LYS A 46 9.95 7.92 11.60
C LYS A 46 9.11 6.89 12.34
N LEU A 47 8.07 7.33 13.06
CA LEU A 47 7.11 6.48 13.73
C LEU A 47 6.39 5.55 12.73
N GLY A 48 5.88 6.10 11.62
CA GLY A 48 5.24 5.34 10.55
C GLY A 48 6.16 4.31 9.90
N SER A 49 7.48 4.56 9.83
CA SER A 49 8.46 3.59 9.33
C SER A 49 8.65 2.41 10.28
N ILE A 50 8.63 2.67 11.59
CA ILE A 50 8.69 1.63 12.63
C ILE A 50 7.41 0.79 12.59
N ILE A 51 6.24 1.44 12.53
CA ILE A 51 4.94 0.77 12.45
C ILE A 51 4.84 -0.09 11.19
N TYR A 52 5.26 0.46 10.04
CA TYR A 52 5.29 -0.28 8.78
C TYR A 52 6.11 -1.57 8.90
N SER A 53 7.32 -1.47 9.46
CA SER A 53 8.20 -2.64 9.67
C SER A 53 7.56 -3.67 10.60
N GLN A 54 6.90 -3.23 11.68
CA GLN A 54 6.18 -4.10 12.60
C GLN A 54 5.00 -4.81 11.94
N ILE A 55 4.21 -4.10 11.12
CA ILE A 55 3.09 -4.66 10.37
C ILE A 55 3.61 -5.71 9.39
N LEU A 56 4.66 -5.40 8.62
CA LEU A 56 5.29 -6.36 7.71
C LEU A 56 5.74 -7.64 8.44
N GLY A 57 6.28 -7.52 9.65
CA GLY A 57 6.78 -8.65 10.43
C GLY A 57 5.71 -9.45 11.20
N SER A 58 4.52 -8.88 11.44
CA SER A 58 3.53 -9.46 12.37
C SER A 58 2.18 -9.78 11.74
N PHE A 59 1.82 -9.15 10.62
CA PHE A 59 0.51 -9.33 10.01
C PHE A 59 0.55 -10.45 8.97
N ASN A 60 -0.58 -11.13 8.83
CA ASN A 60 -0.82 -11.99 7.67
C ASN A 60 -1.17 -11.11 6.46
N LEU A 61 -0.16 -10.67 5.73
CA LEU A 61 -0.33 -9.80 4.56
C LEU A 61 -0.43 -10.60 3.26
N ILE A 62 -1.23 -10.09 2.31
CA ILE A 62 -1.18 -10.54 0.92
C ILE A 62 0.12 -10.00 0.31
N SER A 63 0.97 -10.90 -0.17
CA SER A 63 2.27 -10.56 -0.78
C SER A 63 2.26 -10.55 -2.31
N ASP A 64 1.15 -10.99 -2.92
CA ASP A 64 0.97 -11.04 -4.36
C ASP A 64 1.10 -9.63 -4.98
N PRO A 65 2.10 -9.40 -5.85
CA PRO A 65 2.36 -8.07 -6.38
C PRO A 65 1.25 -7.50 -7.25
N LEU A 66 0.44 -8.31 -7.94
CA LEU A 66 -0.68 -7.78 -8.72
C LEU A 66 -1.66 -7.06 -7.80
N ILE A 67 -1.96 -7.66 -6.64
CA ILE A 67 -2.87 -7.09 -5.66
C ILE A 67 -2.26 -5.86 -4.99
N THR A 68 -1.02 -5.97 -4.48
CA THR A 68 -0.40 -4.86 -3.74
C THR A 68 -0.10 -3.66 -4.63
N SER A 69 0.36 -3.89 -5.87
CA SER A 69 0.70 -2.83 -6.82
C SER A 69 -0.56 -2.08 -7.25
N TYR A 70 -1.68 -2.79 -7.44
CA TYR A 70 -2.98 -2.15 -7.69
C TYR A 70 -3.39 -1.21 -6.55
N VAL A 71 -3.34 -1.68 -5.30
CA VAL A 71 -3.73 -0.86 -4.14
C VAL A 71 -2.80 0.34 -3.98
N GLN A 72 -1.49 0.16 -4.20
CA GLN A 72 -0.52 1.26 -4.19
C GLN A 72 -0.81 2.27 -5.32
N MET A 73 -1.14 1.80 -6.53
CA MET A 73 -1.50 2.66 -7.66
C MET A 73 -2.77 3.48 -7.36
N LEU A 74 -3.81 2.85 -6.83
CA LEU A 74 -5.04 3.53 -6.43
C LEU A 74 -4.77 4.58 -5.34
N GLY A 75 -4.00 4.22 -4.32
CA GLY A 75 -3.56 5.15 -3.28
C GLY A 75 -2.79 6.35 -3.84
N ASN A 76 -1.84 6.11 -4.76
CA ASN A 76 -1.09 7.19 -5.42
C ASN A 76 -2.00 8.10 -6.27
N ARG A 77 -3.01 7.54 -6.96
CA ARG A 77 -4.01 8.31 -7.71
C ARG A 77 -4.79 9.24 -6.79
N LEU A 78 -5.17 8.79 -5.60
CA LEU A 78 -5.87 9.59 -4.60
C LEU A 78 -5.00 10.73 -4.03
N LEU A 79 -3.68 10.54 -4.02
CA LEU A 79 -2.72 11.53 -3.54
C LEU A 79 -2.32 12.58 -4.59
N VAL A 80 -2.92 12.60 -5.78
CA VAL A 80 -2.52 13.51 -6.88
C VAL A 80 -2.54 14.99 -6.47
N SER A 81 -3.54 15.40 -5.67
CA SER A 81 -3.65 16.77 -5.15
C SER A 81 -2.69 17.09 -3.99
N ASP A 82 -1.98 16.09 -3.48
CA ASP A 82 -1.02 16.19 -2.37
C ASP A 82 0.36 15.66 -2.79
N TYR A 83 0.76 15.86 -4.05
CA TYR A 83 2.02 15.33 -4.59
C TYR A 83 3.26 15.77 -3.77
N ASN A 84 3.22 16.93 -3.13
CA ASN A 84 4.29 17.47 -2.30
C ASN A 84 4.13 17.15 -0.80
N SER A 85 3.29 16.18 -0.46
CA SER A 85 3.08 15.76 0.93
C SER A 85 4.41 15.36 1.56
N PRO A 86 4.77 15.91 2.73
CA PRO A 86 5.94 15.45 3.46
C PRO A 86 5.73 14.06 4.06
N ILE A 87 4.50 13.54 4.07
CA ILE A 87 4.14 12.22 4.60
C ILE A 87 4.39 11.15 3.54
N LYS A 88 5.08 10.08 3.93
CA LYS A 88 5.33 8.93 3.05
C LYS A 88 4.21 7.91 3.18
N TYR A 89 3.25 7.92 2.26
CA TYR A 89 2.16 6.95 2.24
C TYR A 89 2.63 5.56 1.80
N ARG A 90 2.16 4.51 2.50
CA ARG A 90 2.43 3.10 2.22
C ARG A 90 1.13 2.33 2.39
N PHE A 91 0.70 1.63 1.34
CA PHE A 91 -0.55 0.88 1.36
C PHE A 91 -0.27 -0.62 1.45
N LEU A 92 -0.97 -1.30 2.36
CA LEU A 92 -0.81 -2.73 2.61
C LEU A 92 -2.16 -3.44 2.57
N VAL A 93 -2.14 -4.72 2.19
CA VAL A 93 -3.35 -5.55 2.16
C VAL A 93 -3.19 -6.70 3.15
N ALA A 94 -4.04 -6.72 4.18
CA ALA A 94 -4.11 -7.83 5.12
C ALA A 94 -5.02 -8.95 4.56
N ASN A 95 -4.56 -10.19 4.64
CA ASN A 95 -5.34 -11.38 4.30
C ASN A 95 -6.34 -11.70 5.43
N ASN A 96 -7.33 -10.84 5.56
CA ASN A 96 -8.43 -10.93 6.52
C ASN A 96 -9.77 -10.79 5.77
N PRO A 97 -10.75 -11.69 5.97
CA PRO A 97 -12.04 -11.64 5.31
C PRO A 97 -13.00 -10.57 5.86
N THR A 98 -12.68 -9.88 6.97
CA THR A 98 -13.53 -8.81 7.51
C THR A 98 -13.46 -7.55 6.63
N ILE A 99 -14.54 -6.77 6.63
CA ILE A 99 -14.55 -5.42 6.07
C ILE A 99 -13.86 -4.52 7.09
N ASN A 100 -12.62 -4.11 6.81
CA ASN A 100 -11.91 -3.15 7.63
C ASN A 100 -10.80 -2.45 6.82
N ALA A 101 -10.47 -1.24 7.27
CA ALA A 101 -9.30 -0.47 6.86
C ALA A 101 -8.87 0.39 8.04
N PHE A 102 -7.59 0.74 8.12
CA PHE A 102 -7.11 1.70 9.10
C PHE A 102 -5.85 2.42 8.61
N ALA A 103 -5.68 3.65 9.08
CA ALA A 103 -4.48 4.43 8.93
C ALA A 103 -3.67 4.53 10.23
N THR A 104 -2.36 4.73 10.12
CA THR A 104 -1.47 5.05 11.24
C THR A 104 -0.71 6.35 10.99
N PRO A 105 -0.13 6.97 12.05
CA PRO A 105 0.77 8.11 11.87
C PRO A 105 1.90 7.77 10.88
N GLY A 106 2.32 8.77 10.09
CA GLY A 106 3.35 8.59 9.06
C GLY A 106 2.90 7.79 7.83
N GLY A 107 1.59 7.71 7.58
CA GLY A 107 1.00 7.33 6.30
C GLY A 107 0.94 5.83 6.00
N VAL A 108 0.99 4.95 7.01
CA VAL A 108 0.73 3.53 6.76
C VAL A 108 -0.76 3.28 6.75
N ILE A 109 -1.29 2.79 5.63
CA ILE A 109 -2.71 2.47 5.47
C ILE A 109 -2.81 0.98 5.17
N VAL A 110 -3.61 0.27 5.94
CA VAL A 110 -3.84 -1.17 5.78
C VAL A 110 -5.31 -1.39 5.44
N ILE A 111 -5.58 -2.15 4.39
CA ILE A 111 -6.93 -2.59 4.04
C ILE A 111 -7.04 -4.11 4.17
N ASN A 112 -8.19 -4.60 4.61
CA ASN A 112 -8.45 -6.04 4.63
C ASN A 112 -8.90 -6.53 3.26
N SER A 113 -8.49 -7.75 2.88
CA SER A 113 -8.93 -8.40 1.64
C SER A 113 -10.45 -8.54 1.55
N GLY A 114 -11.15 -8.63 2.70
CA GLY A 114 -12.60 -8.62 2.78
C GLY A 114 -13.23 -7.33 2.26
N LEU A 115 -12.57 -6.19 2.45
CA LEU A 115 -13.03 -4.90 1.90
C LEU A 115 -13.07 -4.94 0.37
N ILE A 116 -11.96 -5.36 -0.28
CA ILE A 116 -11.85 -5.45 -1.75
C ILE A 116 -12.92 -6.39 -2.34
N ARG A 117 -13.26 -7.47 -1.61
CA ARG A 117 -14.28 -8.45 -2.04
C ARG A 117 -15.72 -7.94 -1.88
N LYS A 118 -15.92 -6.88 -1.11
CA LYS A 118 -17.25 -6.38 -0.73
C LYS A 118 -17.64 -5.12 -1.46
N THR A 119 -16.67 -4.31 -1.84
CA THR A 119 -16.88 -3.14 -2.70
C THR A 119 -17.39 -3.59 -4.08
N LYS A 120 -18.37 -2.88 -4.63
CA LYS A 120 -18.97 -3.19 -5.94
C LYS A 120 -18.22 -2.54 -7.10
N THR A 121 -17.51 -1.45 -6.84
CA THR A 121 -16.78 -0.68 -7.85
C THR A 121 -15.41 -0.22 -7.32
N GLU A 122 -14.49 0.16 -8.21
CA GLU A 122 -13.23 0.81 -7.83
C GLU A 122 -13.49 2.05 -6.97
N ALA A 123 -14.52 2.84 -7.30
CA ALA A 123 -14.85 4.07 -6.60
C ALA A 123 -15.27 3.85 -5.14
N GLU A 124 -15.97 2.75 -4.81
CA GLU A 124 -16.28 2.41 -3.42
C GLU A 124 -15.01 2.03 -2.62
N LEU A 125 -14.09 1.27 -3.23
CA LEU A 125 -12.80 0.98 -2.57
C LEU A 125 -11.98 2.26 -2.41
N ALA A 126 -11.99 3.12 -3.42
CA ALA A 126 -11.31 4.40 -3.42
C ALA A 126 -11.86 5.33 -2.35
N SER A 127 -13.17 5.32 -2.08
CA SER A 127 -13.76 6.17 -1.03
C SER A 127 -13.26 5.79 0.35
N VAL A 128 -13.10 4.49 0.64
CA VAL A 128 -12.50 4.04 1.91
C VAL A 128 -11.04 4.44 2.01
N LEU A 129 -10.24 4.24 0.95
CA LEU A 129 -8.85 4.70 0.96
C LEU A 129 -8.72 6.21 1.09
N ALA A 130 -9.60 6.99 0.44
CA ALA A 130 -9.64 8.44 0.55
C ALA A 130 -9.98 8.89 1.97
N HIS A 131 -10.90 8.18 2.65
CA HIS A 131 -11.22 8.37 4.06
C HIS A 131 -10.01 8.15 4.97
N GLU A 132 -9.30 7.04 4.79
CA GLU A 132 -8.07 6.75 5.55
C GLU A 132 -6.96 7.78 5.27
N ILE A 133 -6.79 8.21 4.01
CA ILE A 133 -5.86 9.29 3.66
C ILE A 133 -6.28 10.60 4.34
N ALA A 134 -7.57 10.91 4.41
CA ALA A 134 -8.07 12.09 5.08
C ALA A 134 -7.75 12.06 6.59
N HIS A 135 -7.87 10.90 7.26
CA HIS A 135 -7.43 10.76 8.66
C HIS A 135 -5.94 11.08 8.86
N VAL A 136 -5.08 10.62 7.94
CA VAL A 136 -3.63 10.91 7.98
C VAL A 136 -3.37 12.39 7.72
N LYS A 137 -3.96 12.94 6.66
CA LYS A 137 -3.77 14.34 6.23
C LYS A 137 -4.24 15.33 7.30
N ALA A 138 -5.37 15.03 7.92
CA ALA A 138 -5.94 15.79 9.02
C ALA A 138 -5.25 15.49 10.36
N ARG A 139 -4.28 14.56 10.39
CA ARG A 139 -3.52 14.16 11.59
C ARG A 139 -4.43 13.80 12.77
N HIS A 140 -5.58 13.16 12.50
CA HIS A 140 -6.61 12.87 13.52
C HIS A 140 -6.04 12.07 14.69
N LEU A 141 -5.20 11.06 14.43
CA LEU A 141 -4.57 10.28 15.50
C LEU A 141 -3.59 11.10 16.35
N SER A 142 -2.86 12.05 15.73
CA SER A 142 -1.95 12.93 16.44
C SER A 142 -2.69 13.99 17.27
N ARG A 143 -3.79 14.54 16.74
CA ARG A 143 -4.70 15.46 17.46
C ARG A 143 -5.40 14.77 18.62
N MET A 144 -5.92 13.55 18.42
CA MET A 144 -6.53 12.75 19.49
C MET A 144 -5.54 12.48 20.64
N HIS A 145 -4.27 12.23 20.30
CA HIS A 145 -3.22 12.01 21.29
C HIS A 145 -2.87 13.30 22.06
N GLU A 146 -2.84 14.45 21.39
CA GLU A 146 -2.63 15.76 22.03
C GLU A 146 -3.73 16.06 23.06
N GLU A 147 -5.01 15.87 22.71
CA GLU A 147 -6.14 16.16 23.61
C GLU A 147 -6.20 15.24 24.83
N SER A 148 -5.63 14.04 24.74
CA SER A 148 -5.65 13.04 25.81
C SER A 148 -4.63 13.27 26.95
N SER A 149 -3.84 14.37 26.91
CA SER A 149 -2.78 14.77 27.88
C SER A 149 -1.50 13.91 27.91
N LYS A 150 -0.31 14.56 27.81
CA LYS A 150 1.08 14.10 28.13
C LYS A 150 1.34 12.59 28.27
N VAL A 151 1.02 11.82 27.24
CA VAL A 151 1.42 10.42 27.16
C VAL A 151 2.66 10.34 26.26
N ASN A 152 3.77 9.79 26.76
CA ASN A 152 5.02 9.66 25.98
C ASN A 152 4.76 8.83 24.70
N ILE A 153 5.50 9.10 23.62
CA ILE A 153 5.35 8.44 22.32
C ILE A 153 5.54 6.91 22.41
N SER A 154 6.29 6.42 23.42
CA SER A 154 6.41 5.01 23.77
C SER A 154 5.07 4.38 24.18
N THR A 155 4.20 5.13 24.86
CA THR A 155 2.86 4.68 25.24
C THR A 155 1.89 4.80 24.06
N ALA A 156 2.03 5.80 23.17
CA ALA A 156 1.26 5.84 21.92
C ALA A 156 1.58 4.64 21.01
N LEU A 157 2.86 4.26 20.93
CA LEU A 157 3.32 3.03 20.28
C LEU A 157 2.75 1.77 20.93
N SER A 158 2.66 1.75 22.26
CA SER A 158 2.09 0.64 23.01
C SER A 158 0.58 0.52 22.81
N VAL A 159 -0.14 1.65 22.76
CA VAL A 159 -1.58 1.70 22.45
C VAL A 159 -1.82 1.27 21.00
N LEU A 160 -1.04 1.76 20.04
CA LEU A 160 -1.16 1.31 18.66
C LEU A 160 -0.87 -0.19 18.52
N ALA A 161 0.18 -0.70 19.18
CA ALA A 161 0.47 -2.12 19.24
C ALA A 161 -0.68 -2.92 19.89
N THR A 162 -1.36 -2.34 20.88
CA THR A 162 -2.51 -2.95 21.57
C THR A 162 -3.78 -2.92 20.71
N VAL A 163 -4.04 -1.84 19.98
CA VAL A 163 -5.17 -1.72 19.05
C VAL A 163 -4.98 -2.68 17.88
N ILE A 164 -3.78 -2.70 17.30
CA ILE A 164 -3.36 -3.66 16.27
C ILE A 164 -3.46 -5.11 16.78
N ALA A 165 -3.02 -5.37 18.01
CA ALA A 165 -3.13 -6.69 18.62
C ALA A 165 -4.58 -7.03 19.00
N GLY A 166 -5.46 -6.07 19.26
CA GLY A 166 -6.87 -6.29 19.58
C GLY A 166 -7.75 -6.51 18.34
N THR A 167 -7.35 -5.99 17.18
CA THR A 167 -8.02 -6.20 15.88
C THR A 167 -7.55 -7.49 15.19
N TYR A 168 -6.28 -7.90 15.38
CA TYR A 168 -5.71 -9.08 14.72
C TYR A 168 -5.25 -10.23 15.66
N SER A 169 -5.33 -10.06 16.99
CA SER A 169 -5.21 -11.15 17.96
C SER A 169 -6.42 -11.15 18.90
N THR A 170 -6.80 -12.32 19.42
CA THR A 170 -7.98 -12.55 20.27
C THR A 170 -7.87 -11.94 21.68
N GLY A 171 -7.02 -10.92 21.87
CA GLY A 171 -6.71 -10.30 23.15
C GLY A 171 -7.75 -9.26 23.58
N VAL A 172 -8.24 -9.41 24.82
CA VAL A 172 -9.33 -8.67 25.48
C VAL A 172 -9.10 -7.15 25.64
N LEU A 173 -7.95 -6.61 25.24
CA LEU A 173 -7.55 -5.22 25.53
C LEU A 173 -8.10 -4.17 24.55
N GLY A 174 -8.68 -4.58 23.40
CA GLY A 174 -9.48 -3.68 22.56
C GLY A 174 -10.84 -3.30 23.18
N LYS A 175 -11.28 -4.02 24.22
CA LYS A 175 -12.59 -3.79 24.87
C LYS A 175 -12.58 -2.63 25.86
N THR A 176 -11.43 -2.24 26.41
CA THR A 176 -11.37 -1.35 27.58
C THR A 176 -11.41 0.14 27.24
N LEU A 177 -11.15 0.53 25.98
CA LEU A 177 -11.20 1.95 25.58
C LEU A 177 -12.62 2.49 25.39
N ILE A 178 -13.63 1.62 25.23
CA ILE A 178 -14.99 2.04 24.82
C ILE A 178 -16.05 1.76 25.91
N THR A 179 -15.74 1.00 26.97
CA THR A 179 -16.74 0.59 27.99
C THR A 179 -16.79 1.46 29.25
N GLY A 180 -16.14 2.62 29.28
CA GLY A 180 -16.16 3.51 30.46
C GLY A 180 -17.44 4.36 30.54
N GLN A 181 -18.39 4.02 31.42
CA GLN A 181 -19.58 4.82 31.74
C GLN A 181 -19.27 6.14 32.48
N ASN A 182 -18.50 7.04 31.87
CA ASN A 182 -18.14 8.34 32.42
C ASN A 182 -18.28 9.44 31.35
N VAL A 183 -18.53 10.69 31.76
CA VAL A 183 -18.65 11.90 30.90
C VAL A 183 -17.53 12.03 29.85
N LYS A 184 -16.34 11.48 30.15
CA LYS A 184 -15.19 11.40 29.23
C LYS A 184 -15.42 10.52 27.99
N ALA A 185 -16.24 9.48 28.08
CA ALA A 185 -16.56 8.60 26.94
C ALA A 185 -17.52 9.29 25.95
N ALA A 186 -18.48 10.07 26.43
CA ALA A 186 -19.37 10.86 25.58
C ALA A 186 -18.60 11.96 24.83
N GLN A 187 -17.68 12.65 25.52
CA GLN A 187 -16.78 13.64 24.90
C GLN A 187 -15.86 13.01 23.84
N LEU A 188 -15.25 11.87 24.13
CA LEU A 188 -14.43 11.12 23.18
C LEU A 188 -15.25 10.64 21.96
N THR A 189 -16.48 10.19 22.18
CA THR A 189 -17.38 9.76 21.10
C THR A 189 -17.76 10.92 20.18
N ASN A 190 -18.05 12.10 20.74
CA ASN A 190 -18.33 13.30 19.95
C ASN A 190 -17.09 13.76 19.17
N PHE A 191 -15.91 13.74 19.80
CA PHE A 191 -14.65 14.05 19.15
C PHE A 191 -14.36 13.15 17.94
N ILE A 192 -14.55 11.82 18.12
CA ILE A 192 -14.46 10.86 17.01
C ILE A 192 -15.47 11.21 15.91
N ARG A 193 -16.73 11.50 16.24
CA ARG A 193 -17.75 11.86 15.24
C ARG A 193 -17.42 13.12 14.46
N GLU A 194 -16.83 14.14 15.08
CA GLU A 194 -16.39 15.35 14.37
C GLU A 194 -15.22 15.07 13.44
N HIS A 195 -14.26 14.24 13.86
CA HIS A 195 -13.18 13.77 12.99
C HIS A 195 -13.67 12.92 11.82
N GLU A 196 -14.69 12.09 12.02
CA GLU A 196 -15.31 11.33 10.94
C GLU A 196 -15.95 12.26 9.89
N LYS A 197 -16.68 13.31 10.30
CA LYS A 197 -17.25 14.30 9.36
C LYS A 197 -16.16 15.08 8.63
N GLU A 198 -15.09 15.47 9.35
CA GLU A 198 -13.94 16.14 8.74
C GLU A 198 -13.28 15.23 7.69
N ALA A 199 -13.07 13.96 8.02
CA ALA A 199 -12.52 12.96 7.11
C ALA A 199 -13.42 12.74 5.88
N ASP A 200 -14.74 12.60 6.07
CA ASP A 200 -15.71 12.43 4.99
C ASP A 200 -15.65 13.58 3.96
N ARG A 201 -15.65 14.83 4.45
CA ARG A 201 -15.58 16.03 3.59
C ARG A 201 -14.26 16.09 2.83
N LEU A 202 -13.14 15.76 3.49
CA LEU A 202 -11.82 15.72 2.85
C LEU A 202 -11.72 14.57 1.83
N ALA A 203 -12.28 13.40 2.15
CA ALA A 203 -12.31 12.23 1.29
C ALA A 203 -13.06 12.51 -0.01
N ILE A 204 -14.23 13.16 0.07
CA ILE A 204 -14.99 13.57 -1.12
C ILE A 204 -14.15 14.49 -2.01
N ASN A 205 -13.44 15.47 -1.44
CA ASN A 205 -12.54 16.33 -2.21
C ASN A 205 -11.39 15.54 -2.85
N ILE A 206 -10.81 14.59 -2.13
CA ILE A 206 -9.77 13.69 -2.64
C ILE A 206 -10.29 12.89 -3.85
N LEU A 207 -11.50 12.32 -3.77
CA LEU A 207 -12.12 11.57 -4.86
C LEU A 207 -12.34 12.44 -6.10
N VAL A 208 -12.90 13.64 -5.91
CA VAL A 208 -13.13 14.60 -7.01
C VAL A 208 -11.81 14.95 -7.70
N ASN A 209 -10.76 15.26 -6.93
CA ASN A 209 -9.44 15.60 -7.47
C ASN A 209 -8.79 14.42 -8.22
N ALA A 210 -9.07 13.19 -7.80
CA ALA A 210 -8.63 11.95 -8.46
C ALA A 210 -9.50 11.56 -9.68
N ASN A 211 -10.50 12.37 -10.02
CA ASN A 211 -11.53 12.08 -11.03
C ASN A 211 -12.26 10.75 -10.78
N ILE A 212 -12.56 10.46 -9.53
CA ILE A 212 -13.32 9.29 -9.06
C ILE A 212 -14.67 9.75 -8.54
N ASN A 213 -15.72 8.95 -8.76
CA ASN A 213 -17.07 9.36 -8.41
C ASN A 213 -17.24 9.61 -6.90
N PRO A 214 -17.54 10.85 -6.48
CA PRO A 214 -17.69 11.18 -5.06
C PRO A 214 -18.92 10.54 -4.41
N LYS A 215 -19.93 10.14 -5.20
CA LYS A 215 -21.13 9.45 -4.69
C LYS A 215 -20.82 8.03 -4.22
N ALA A 216 -19.70 7.45 -4.63
CA ALA A 216 -19.32 6.11 -4.22
C ALA A 216 -19.09 5.98 -2.71
N MET A 217 -18.82 7.09 -2.02
CA MET A 217 -18.73 7.10 -0.55
C MET A 217 -20.09 6.81 0.11
N SER A 218 -21.18 7.41 -0.37
CA SER A 218 -22.53 7.09 0.12
C SER A 218 -22.95 5.68 -0.29
N ASP A 219 -22.63 5.24 -1.51
CA ASP A 219 -22.93 3.89 -2.00
C ASP A 219 -22.23 2.81 -1.13
N PHE A 220 -21.01 3.11 -0.68
CA PHE A 220 -20.28 2.24 0.24
C PHE A 220 -20.87 2.26 1.65
N PHE A 221 -21.34 3.41 2.16
CA PHE A 221 -22.04 3.46 3.45
C PHE A 221 -23.33 2.63 3.46
N GLU A 222 -24.10 2.64 2.37
CA GLU A 222 -25.25 1.74 2.22
C GLU A 222 -24.82 0.26 2.23
N THR A 223 -23.71 -0.05 1.57
CA THR A 223 -23.12 -1.40 1.59
C THR A 223 -22.70 -1.81 3.01
N LEU A 224 -22.11 -0.91 3.79
CA LEU A 224 -21.78 -1.16 5.20
C LEU A 224 -23.02 -1.35 6.08
N GLN A 225 -24.05 -0.52 5.90
CA GLN A 225 -25.30 -0.64 6.66
C GLN A 225 -25.93 -2.01 6.43
N LYS A 226 -26.06 -2.42 5.17
CA LYS A 226 -26.59 -3.74 4.81
C LYS A 226 -25.76 -4.89 5.41
N GLU A 227 -24.43 -4.85 5.29
CA GLU A 227 -23.58 -5.90 5.84
C GLU A 227 -23.61 -5.94 7.39
N ASN A 228 -23.82 -4.80 8.04
CA ASN A 228 -23.98 -4.71 9.49
C ASN A 228 -25.31 -5.29 9.96
N ASP A 229 -26.40 -5.03 9.24
CA ASP A 229 -27.72 -5.57 9.55
C ASP A 229 -27.74 -7.11 9.38
N ASP A 230 -27.07 -7.62 8.34
CA ASP A 230 -27.00 -9.05 8.05
C ASP A 230 -26.13 -9.85 9.03
N ARG A 231 -25.05 -9.25 9.56
CA ARG A 231 -23.99 -9.98 10.32
C ARG A 231 -23.77 -9.51 11.75
N GLY A 232 -24.27 -8.34 12.10
CA GLY A 232 -24.04 -7.67 13.39
C GLY A 232 -22.63 -7.09 13.55
N ALA A 233 -22.57 -5.89 14.14
CA ALA A 233 -21.38 -5.24 14.70
C ALA A 233 -20.07 -5.36 13.88
N LEU A 234 -20.08 -4.84 12.65
CA LEU A 234 -18.90 -4.78 11.78
C LEU A 234 -17.70 -4.14 12.50
N GLU A 235 -16.51 -4.72 12.30
CA GLU A 235 -15.26 -4.25 12.91
C GLU A 235 -14.95 -2.79 12.51
N PHE A 236 -15.10 -2.46 11.23
CA PHE A 236 -14.93 -1.10 10.71
C PHE A 236 -15.80 -0.07 11.45
N LEU A 237 -17.05 -0.42 11.79
CA LEU A 237 -17.97 0.51 12.46
C LEU A 237 -17.65 0.73 13.94
N ARG A 238 -16.73 -0.05 14.52
CA ARG A 238 -16.25 0.17 15.90
C ARG A 238 -15.26 1.34 15.97
N THR A 239 -14.47 1.52 14.93
CA THR A 239 -13.50 2.62 14.82
C THR A 239 -14.05 3.80 14.03
N HIS A 240 -14.96 3.56 13.09
CA HIS A 240 -15.62 4.57 12.26
C HIS A 240 -17.15 4.49 12.40
N PRO A 241 -17.75 5.03 13.47
CA PRO A 241 -19.19 4.97 13.67
C PRO A 241 -19.96 5.62 12.52
N LEU A 242 -20.78 4.82 11.84
CA LEU A 242 -21.66 5.31 10.77
C LEU A 242 -22.98 5.83 11.38
N THR A 243 -23.43 7.00 10.94
CA THR A 243 -24.68 7.62 11.37
C THR A 243 -25.48 8.09 10.15
N GLU A 244 -26.80 8.17 10.27
CA GLU A 244 -27.67 8.69 9.19
C GLU A 244 -27.24 10.10 8.74
N ASN A 245 -26.79 10.93 9.69
CA ASN A 245 -26.27 12.27 9.39
C ASN A 245 -25.06 12.24 8.46
N ARG A 246 -24.11 11.30 8.65
CA ARG A 246 -22.95 11.15 7.75
C ARG A 246 -23.37 10.71 6.35
N ILE A 247 -24.32 9.78 6.25
CA ILE A 247 -24.84 9.31 4.95
C ILE A 247 -25.52 10.47 4.20
N SER A 248 -26.41 11.20 4.87
CA SER A 248 -27.11 12.34 4.29
C SER A 248 -26.14 13.48 3.89
N GLU A 249 -25.17 13.79 4.75
CA GLU A 249 -24.19 14.84 4.49
C GLU A 249 -23.26 14.50 3.32
N THR A 250 -22.72 13.27 3.28
CA THR A 250 -21.85 12.83 2.17
C THR A 250 -22.60 12.82 0.85
N LEU A 251 -23.84 12.33 0.82
CA LEU A 251 -24.69 12.36 -0.37
C LEU A 251 -24.96 13.80 -0.85
N SER A 252 -25.30 14.70 0.08
CA SER A 252 -25.54 16.11 -0.21
C SER A 252 -24.29 16.81 -0.75
N LEU A 253 -23.13 16.55 -0.15
CA LEU A 253 -21.85 17.11 -0.60
C LEU A 253 -21.44 16.56 -1.97
N ALA A 254 -21.49 15.25 -2.16
CA ALA A 254 -21.15 14.59 -3.43
C ALA A 254 -22.04 15.08 -4.58
N SER A 255 -23.33 15.34 -4.32
CA SER A 255 -24.28 15.83 -5.32
C SER A 255 -24.00 17.24 -5.85
N LYS A 256 -23.15 18.02 -5.18
CA LYS A 256 -22.71 19.34 -5.66
C LYS A 256 -21.73 19.24 -6.83
N TYR A 257 -21.00 18.13 -6.94
CA TYR A 257 -20.03 17.92 -8.01
C TYR A 257 -20.70 17.30 -9.23
N LYS A 258 -20.67 18.01 -10.36
CA LYS A 258 -21.19 17.54 -11.65
C LYS A 258 -20.01 17.20 -12.56
N GLY A 259 -20.05 16.05 -13.22
CA GLY A 259 -19.00 15.63 -14.15
C GLY A 259 -19.03 14.14 -14.47
N ASN A 260 -18.25 13.76 -15.49
CA ASN A 260 -18.04 12.35 -15.86
C ASN A 260 -16.90 11.77 -15.03
N PHE A 261 -17.24 11.34 -13.82
CA PHE A 261 -16.30 10.70 -12.92
C PHE A 261 -16.10 9.22 -13.23
N THR A 262 -14.93 8.69 -12.87
CA THR A 262 -14.66 7.25 -13.02
C THR A 262 -15.33 6.47 -11.88
N ASN A 263 -16.10 5.45 -12.23
CA ASN A 263 -16.65 4.49 -11.26
C ASN A 263 -15.78 3.25 -11.10
N ASP A 264 -15.22 2.75 -12.20
CA ASP A 264 -14.59 1.44 -12.21
C ASP A 264 -13.41 1.38 -13.18
N SER A 265 -12.55 0.38 -12.98
CA SER A 265 -11.42 0.07 -13.83
C SER A 265 -11.26 -1.44 -13.98
N PHE A 266 -10.74 -1.89 -15.12
CA PHE A 266 -10.37 -3.30 -15.27
C PHE A 266 -9.29 -3.73 -14.27
N ALA A 267 -8.39 -2.83 -13.87
CA ALA A 267 -7.36 -3.15 -12.87
C ALA A 267 -8.00 -3.52 -11.52
N TYR A 268 -9.04 -2.78 -11.10
CA TYR A 268 -9.84 -3.12 -9.93
C TYR A 268 -10.55 -4.46 -10.12
N GLN A 269 -11.28 -4.63 -11.22
CA GLN A 269 -12.07 -5.83 -11.47
C GLN A 269 -11.20 -7.10 -11.47
N PHE A 270 -10.04 -7.07 -12.14
CA PHE A 270 -9.09 -8.18 -12.18
C PHE A 270 -8.48 -8.44 -10.80
N THR A 271 -8.12 -7.39 -10.06
CA THR A 271 -7.62 -7.52 -8.68
C THR A 271 -8.68 -8.11 -7.76
N SER A 272 -9.92 -7.63 -7.84
CA SER A 272 -11.05 -8.12 -7.03
C SER A 272 -11.35 -9.59 -7.33
N VAL A 273 -11.32 -9.99 -8.61
CA VAL A 273 -11.40 -11.40 -9.01
C VAL A 273 -10.25 -12.22 -8.41
N LYS A 274 -9.00 -11.75 -8.52
CA LYS A 274 -7.82 -12.46 -7.98
C LYS A 274 -7.87 -12.60 -6.46
N VAL A 275 -8.36 -11.58 -5.73
CA VAL A 275 -8.59 -11.67 -4.28
C VAL A 275 -9.74 -12.63 -3.95
N SER A 276 -10.80 -12.61 -4.76
CA SER A 276 -12.02 -13.40 -4.52
C SER A 276 -11.83 -14.89 -4.82
N ILE A 277 -11.09 -15.25 -5.87
CA ILE A 277 -10.95 -16.63 -6.34
C ILE A 277 -10.38 -17.57 -5.27
N GLU A 278 -9.55 -17.02 -4.38
CA GLU A 278 -8.98 -17.73 -3.25
C GLU A 278 -10.03 -18.21 -2.23
N LYS A 279 -11.19 -17.55 -2.18
CA LYS A 279 -12.21 -17.76 -1.15
C LYS A 279 -13.53 -18.33 -1.66
N ILE A 280 -13.76 -18.39 -2.98
CA ILE A 280 -14.99 -18.97 -3.55
C ILE A 280 -14.86 -20.48 -3.80
N ASN A 281 -16.01 -21.14 -3.96
CA ASN A 281 -16.08 -22.52 -4.45
C ASN A 281 -15.90 -22.53 -5.98
N THR A 282 -14.67 -22.75 -6.42
CA THR A 282 -14.30 -22.74 -7.84
C THR A 282 -14.95 -23.85 -8.66
N LYS A 283 -15.26 -25.02 -8.06
CA LYS A 283 -15.98 -26.09 -8.76
C LYS A 283 -17.40 -25.67 -9.14
N ASN A 284 -18.13 -25.07 -8.21
CA ASN A 284 -19.48 -24.56 -8.46
C ASN A 284 -19.45 -23.41 -9.46
N PHE A 285 -18.49 -22.49 -9.33
CA PHE A 285 -18.29 -21.41 -10.29
C PHE A 285 -18.07 -21.94 -11.71
N ILE A 286 -17.15 -22.89 -11.89
CA ILE A 286 -16.89 -23.52 -13.20
C ILE A 286 -18.12 -24.22 -13.76
N LYS A 287 -18.92 -24.90 -12.92
CA LYS A 287 -20.13 -25.61 -13.36
C LYS A 287 -21.20 -24.66 -13.89
N ASN A 288 -21.37 -23.50 -13.26
CA ASN A 288 -22.39 -22.52 -13.61
C ASN A 288 -21.90 -21.56 -14.72
N TYR A 289 -20.60 -21.52 -14.96
CA TYR A 289 -20.02 -20.69 -15.98
C TYR A 289 -20.22 -21.30 -17.38
N THR A 290 -20.91 -20.57 -18.25
CA THR A 290 -21.09 -20.97 -19.65
C THR A 290 -20.05 -20.28 -20.51
N TYR A 291 -18.92 -20.95 -20.74
CA TYR A 291 -17.93 -20.46 -21.69
C TYR A 291 -18.43 -20.65 -23.12
N ASN A 292 -18.49 -19.57 -23.89
CA ASN A 292 -18.83 -19.61 -25.32
C ASN A 292 -17.76 -18.85 -26.10
N ALA A 293 -16.92 -19.58 -26.83
CA ALA A 293 -15.84 -19.03 -27.63
C ALA A 293 -16.34 -18.18 -28.81
N GLU A 294 -17.53 -18.49 -29.35
CA GLU A 294 -18.13 -17.84 -30.52
C GLU A 294 -18.79 -16.48 -30.22
N LEU A 295 -19.04 -16.16 -28.94
CA LEU A 295 -19.58 -14.86 -28.53
C LEU A 295 -18.54 -13.74 -28.71
N THR A 296 -18.22 -13.34 -29.94
CA THR A 296 -17.24 -12.29 -30.30
C THR A 296 -17.50 -10.91 -29.67
N LYS A 297 -18.62 -10.70 -28.97
CA LYS A 297 -18.87 -9.48 -28.20
C LYS A 297 -17.94 -9.41 -26.98
N ALA A 298 -16.84 -8.70 -27.14
CA ALA A 298 -15.92 -8.27 -26.08
C ALA A 298 -16.56 -7.19 -25.18
N SER A 299 -17.69 -7.50 -24.54
CA SER A 299 -18.22 -6.68 -23.46
C SER A 299 -17.24 -6.71 -22.28
N SER A 300 -17.15 -5.62 -21.52
CA SER A 300 -16.26 -5.54 -20.35
C SER A 300 -16.52 -6.65 -19.33
N GLY A 301 -17.79 -7.05 -19.18
CA GLY A 301 -18.18 -8.19 -18.33
C GLY A 301 -17.53 -9.50 -18.76
N ARG A 302 -17.58 -9.83 -20.06
CA ARG A 302 -16.98 -11.08 -20.58
C ARG A 302 -15.47 -11.16 -20.32
N ILE A 303 -14.74 -10.06 -20.48
CA ILE A 303 -13.28 -10.01 -20.26
C ILE A 303 -12.92 -10.38 -18.81
N VAL A 304 -13.65 -9.83 -17.84
CA VAL A 304 -13.44 -10.10 -16.40
C VAL A 304 -13.86 -11.52 -16.05
N ASP A 305 -15.00 -11.97 -16.60
CA ASP A 305 -15.55 -13.29 -16.38
C ASP A 305 -14.65 -14.40 -16.94
N ASP A 306 -14.11 -14.23 -18.16
CA ASP A 306 -13.16 -15.15 -18.79
C ASP A 306 -11.87 -15.24 -17.95
N TYR A 307 -11.39 -14.11 -17.43
CA TYR A 307 -10.24 -14.10 -16.52
C TYR A 307 -10.52 -14.85 -15.22
N ALA A 308 -11.68 -14.62 -14.60
CA ALA A 308 -12.13 -15.34 -13.41
C ALA A 308 -12.25 -16.84 -13.67
N TYR A 309 -12.77 -17.22 -14.83
CA TYR A 309 -12.87 -18.61 -15.28
C TYR A 309 -11.49 -19.24 -15.47
N GLY A 310 -10.56 -18.56 -16.14
CA GLY A 310 -9.18 -19.00 -16.27
C GLY A 310 -8.52 -19.26 -14.90
N LEU A 311 -8.63 -18.33 -13.95
CA LEU A 311 -8.11 -18.51 -12.60
C LEU A 311 -8.78 -19.67 -11.85
N ALA A 312 -10.09 -19.85 -12.00
CA ALA A 312 -10.81 -20.98 -11.42
C ALA A 312 -10.28 -22.32 -11.97
N LEU A 313 -10.06 -22.40 -13.28
CA LEU A 313 -9.51 -23.59 -13.95
C LEU A 313 -8.10 -23.90 -13.47
N ILE A 314 -7.26 -22.88 -13.27
CA ILE A 314 -5.91 -23.05 -12.68
C ILE A 314 -6.01 -23.68 -11.29
N LYS A 315 -6.90 -23.17 -10.44
CA LYS A 315 -7.10 -23.66 -9.07
C LYS A 315 -7.60 -25.12 -9.04
N GLU A 316 -8.49 -25.48 -9.96
CA GLU A 316 -8.98 -26.85 -10.15
C GLU A 316 -8.04 -27.75 -10.98
N LYS A 317 -6.83 -27.28 -11.30
CA LYS A 317 -5.81 -28.00 -12.08
C LYS A 317 -6.24 -28.39 -13.51
N LYS A 318 -7.24 -27.70 -14.07
CA LYS A 318 -7.73 -27.88 -15.45
C LYS A 318 -6.89 -27.06 -16.43
N TYR A 319 -5.57 -27.31 -16.46
CA TYR A 319 -4.58 -26.47 -17.14
C TYR A 319 -4.75 -26.37 -18.65
N LYS A 320 -5.16 -27.45 -19.33
CA LYS A 320 -5.39 -27.42 -20.78
C LYS A 320 -6.45 -26.38 -21.16
N LEU A 321 -7.64 -26.51 -20.57
CA LEU A 321 -8.75 -25.57 -20.78
C LEU A 321 -8.41 -24.17 -20.29
N GLY A 322 -7.70 -24.05 -19.16
CA GLY A 322 -7.25 -22.76 -18.65
C GLY A 322 -6.35 -22.00 -19.64
N LYS A 323 -5.45 -22.70 -20.33
CA LYS A 323 -4.62 -22.09 -21.39
C LYS A 323 -5.44 -21.66 -22.59
N GLU A 324 -6.38 -22.49 -23.03
CA GLU A 324 -7.27 -22.17 -24.17
C GLU A 324 -8.00 -20.85 -23.87
N VAL A 325 -8.70 -20.77 -22.73
CA VAL A 325 -9.43 -19.56 -22.31
C VAL A 325 -8.53 -18.33 -22.19
N LEU A 326 -7.36 -18.45 -21.55
CA LEU A 326 -6.46 -17.31 -21.32
C LEU A 326 -5.77 -16.85 -22.61
N ASN A 327 -5.45 -17.76 -23.54
CA ASN A 327 -4.88 -17.41 -24.84
C ASN A 327 -5.92 -16.69 -25.71
N ASP A 328 -7.16 -17.16 -25.73
CA ASP A 328 -8.25 -16.49 -26.43
C ASP A 328 -8.47 -15.08 -25.86
N LEU A 329 -8.41 -14.94 -24.54
CA LEU A 329 -8.46 -13.64 -23.88
C LEU A 329 -7.28 -12.75 -24.28
N LEU A 330 -6.05 -13.26 -24.35
CA LEU A 330 -4.89 -12.49 -24.83
C LEU A 330 -5.06 -12.02 -26.28
N GLN A 331 -5.65 -12.83 -27.16
CA GLN A 331 -5.93 -12.41 -28.54
C GLN A 331 -6.95 -11.27 -28.58
N ILE A 332 -8.04 -11.36 -27.80
CA ILE A 332 -9.04 -10.29 -27.68
C ILE A 332 -8.40 -8.99 -27.17
N LEU A 333 -7.53 -9.09 -26.16
CA LEU A 333 -6.82 -7.94 -25.59
C LEU A 333 -5.77 -7.36 -26.55
N SER A 334 -5.19 -8.19 -27.43
CA SER A 334 -4.16 -7.77 -28.40
C SER A 334 -4.71 -6.82 -29.44
N ASN A 335 -5.97 -7.01 -29.84
CA ASN A 335 -6.66 -6.15 -30.79
C ASN A 335 -7.14 -4.81 -30.19
N LYS A 336 -6.95 -4.58 -28.89
CA LYS A 336 -7.36 -3.35 -28.18
C LYS A 336 -6.14 -2.63 -27.61
N ASN A 337 -5.67 -1.59 -28.29
CA ASN A 337 -4.50 -0.76 -27.94
C ASN A 337 -4.53 -0.09 -26.55
N GLN A 338 -5.60 -0.21 -25.76
CA GLN A 338 -5.73 0.44 -24.44
C GLN A 338 -5.70 -0.54 -23.25
N LEU A 339 -5.50 -1.84 -23.47
CA LEU A 339 -5.64 -2.87 -22.43
C LEU A 339 -4.31 -3.52 -22.01
N TYR A 340 -3.17 -2.86 -22.25
CA TYR A 340 -1.84 -3.42 -21.97
C TYR A 340 -1.60 -3.84 -20.51
N ILE A 341 -2.06 -3.06 -19.54
CA ILE A 341 -1.97 -3.42 -18.11
C ILE A 341 -2.71 -4.74 -17.83
N ILE A 342 -3.84 -4.97 -18.52
CA ILE A 342 -4.68 -6.16 -18.34
C ILE A 342 -4.01 -7.39 -18.99
N LYS A 343 -3.31 -7.20 -20.12
CA LYS A 343 -2.51 -8.27 -20.72
C LYS A 343 -1.51 -8.83 -19.71
N ASN A 344 -0.90 -7.99 -18.87
CA ASN A 344 0.04 -8.45 -17.84
C ASN A 344 -0.63 -9.42 -16.85
N TYR A 345 -1.86 -9.13 -16.39
CA TYR A 345 -2.60 -10.04 -15.49
C TYR A 345 -2.84 -11.40 -16.13
N VAL A 346 -3.24 -11.42 -17.39
CA VAL A 346 -3.55 -12.65 -18.13
C VAL A 346 -2.28 -13.44 -18.46
N SER A 347 -1.22 -12.77 -18.92
CA SER A 347 0.09 -13.38 -19.17
C SER A 347 0.72 -13.95 -17.91
N ILE A 348 0.59 -13.27 -16.76
CA ILE A 348 1.05 -13.79 -15.48
C ILE A 348 0.26 -15.04 -15.08
N ALA A 349 -1.07 -15.04 -15.21
CA ALA A 349 -1.89 -16.24 -14.97
C ALA A 349 -1.51 -17.41 -15.90
N LEU A 350 -1.19 -17.13 -17.17
CA LEU A 350 -0.71 -18.13 -18.11
C LEU A 350 0.66 -18.68 -17.71
N SER A 351 1.58 -17.83 -17.27
CA SER A 351 2.89 -18.26 -16.75
C SER A 351 2.76 -19.17 -15.51
N GLU A 352 1.75 -18.93 -14.66
CA GLU A 352 1.48 -19.80 -13.52
C GLU A 352 1.08 -21.21 -13.99
N ILE A 353 0.30 -21.33 -15.08
CA ILE A 353 -0.01 -22.63 -15.69
C ILE A 353 1.27 -23.33 -16.15
N TYR A 354 2.12 -22.64 -16.91
CA TYR A 354 3.38 -23.21 -17.38
C TYR A 354 4.25 -23.71 -16.23
N ILE A 355 4.36 -22.94 -15.14
CA ILE A 355 5.06 -23.37 -13.92
C ILE A 355 4.42 -24.62 -13.32
N LYS A 356 3.09 -24.72 -13.25
CA LYS A 356 2.38 -25.89 -12.70
C LYS A 356 2.52 -27.14 -13.57
N GLU A 357 2.67 -26.99 -14.89
CA GLU A 357 2.95 -28.06 -15.84
C GLU A 357 4.45 -28.42 -15.93
N ASN A 358 5.32 -27.81 -15.11
CA ASN A 358 6.78 -27.93 -15.18
C ASN A 358 7.41 -27.42 -16.49
N LYS A 359 6.69 -26.61 -17.26
CA LYS A 359 7.16 -25.94 -18.48
C LYS A 359 7.86 -24.64 -18.12
N PHE A 360 8.97 -24.75 -17.41
CA PHE A 360 9.63 -23.57 -16.82
C PHE A 360 10.23 -22.62 -17.88
N ASN A 361 10.71 -23.16 -19.01
CA ASN A 361 11.23 -22.33 -20.11
C ASN A 361 10.13 -21.45 -20.70
N ASP A 362 8.95 -22.02 -21.02
CA ASP A 362 7.81 -21.28 -21.55
C ASP A 362 7.36 -20.16 -20.59
N ALA A 363 7.39 -20.44 -19.27
CA ALA A 363 7.09 -19.42 -18.26
C ALA A 363 8.12 -18.29 -18.24
N VAL A 364 9.41 -18.62 -18.33
CA VAL A 364 10.50 -17.64 -18.36
C VAL A 364 10.44 -16.80 -19.62
N GLU A 365 10.25 -17.41 -20.79
CA GLU A 365 10.16 -16.71 -22.08
C GLU A 365 8.99 -15.71 -22.09
N LEU A 366 7.81 -16.15 -21.64
CA LEU A 366 6.65 -15.28 -21.52
C LEU A 366 6.92 -14.10 -20.58
N LEU A 367 7.52 -14.34 -19.41
CA LEU A 367 7.77 -13.28 -18.42
C LEU A 367 8.95 -12.36 -18.80
N GLU A 368 9.96 -12.86 -19.52
CA GLU A 368 11.01 -12.01 -20.10
C GLU A 368 10.43 -11.08 -21.16
N SER A 369 9.52 -11.56 -22.01
CA SER A 369 8.86 -10.69 -23.01
C SER A 369 8.09 -9.54 -22.36
N LEU A 370 7.51 -9.74 -21.17
CA LEU A 370 6.91 -8.66 -20.38
C LEU A 370 7.97 -7.75 -19.75
N ASN A 371 9.06 -8.32 -19.25
CA ASN A 371 10.16 -7.57 -18.64
C ASN A 371 10.91 -6.69 -19.66
N ASP A 372 10.99 -7.09 -20.92
CA ASP A 372 11.59 -6.27 -21.99
C ASP A 372 10.78 -5.00 -22.24
N ILE A 373 9.46 -5.05 -22.04
CA ILE A 373 8.56 -3.90 -22.15
C ILE A 373 8.56 -3.08 -20.85
N TYR A 374 8.64 -3.74 -19.70
CA TYR A 374 8.50 -3.14 -18.37
C TYR A 374 9.66 -3.56 -17.42
N PRO A 375 10.91 -3.13 -17.69
CA PRO A 375 12.10 -3.66 -17.03
C PRO A 375 12.24 -3.32 -15.55
N THR A 376 11.49 -2.32 -15.07
CA THR A 376 11.52 -1.84 -13.69
C THR A 376 10.22 -2.11 -12.94
N ASP A 377 9.27 -2.86 -13.53
CA ASP A 377 8.03 -3.22 -12.85
C ASP A 377 8.29 -4.31 -11.78
N PRO A 378 8.11 -4.01 -10.48
CA PRO A 378 8.38 -4.96 -9.41
C PRO A 378 7.48 -6.20 -9.47
N THR A 379 6.29 -6.09 -10.06
CA THR A 379 5.35 -7.19 -10.24
C THR A 379 5.93 -8.20 -11.21
N ILE A 380 6.37 -7.74 -12.38
CA ILE A 380 6.97 -8.60 -13.41
C ILE A 380 8.26 -9.20 -12.90
N LEU A 381 9.13 -8.40 -12.28
CA LEU A 381 10.37 -8.87 -11.65
C LEU A 381 10.12 -9.97 -10.61
N TYR A 382 9.07 -9.84 -9.80
CA TYR A 382 8.69 -10.86 -8.82
C TYR A 382 8.30 -12.19 -9.49
N TYR A 383 7.38 -12.17 -10.46
CA TYR A 383 6.94 -13.40 -11.15
C TYR A 383 8.06 -14.02 -11.97
N LEU A 384 8.83 -13.20 -12.68
CA LEU A 384 10.00 -13.62 -13.45
C LEU A 384 11.05 -14.28 -12.53
N SER A 385 11.33 -13.69 -11.37
CA SER A 385 12.23 -14.30 -10.40
C SER A 385 11.73 -15.66 -9.90
N HIS A 386 10.42 -15.82 -9.73
CA HIS A 386 9.83 -17.10 -9.35
C HIS A 386 9.97 -18.13 -10.47
N ALA A 387 9.72 -17.76 -11.74
CA ALA A 387 9.96 -18.63 -12.88
C ALA A 387 11.44 -19.03 -12.99
N TYR A 388 12.37 -18.08 -12.84
CA TYR A 388 13.80 -18.36 -12.80
C TYR A 388 14.21 -19.32 -11.68
N MET A 389 13.68 -19.14 -10.48
CA MET A 389 13.90 -20.05 -9.36
C MET A 389 13.43 -21.48 -9.68
N LYS A 390 12.28 -21.63 -10.33
CA LYS A 390 11.75 -22.94 -10.76
C LYS A 390 12.59 -23.55 -11.88
N ASN A 391 13.06 -22.74 -12.81
CA ASN A 391 13.96 -23.15 -13.88
C ASN A 391 15.43 -23.34 -13.45
N LYS A 392 15.73 -23.22 -12.14
CA LYS A 392 17.08 -23.32 -11.56
C LYS A 392 18.08 -22.28 -12.08
N GLN A 393 17.60 -21.19 -12.67
CA GLN A 393 18.40 -20.07 -13.18
C GLN A 393 18.68 -19.05 -12.06
N TYR A 394 19.29 -19.50 -10.97
CA TYR A 394 19.46 -18.69 -9.74
C TYR A 394 20.33 -17.44 -9.93
N LYS A 395 21.34 -17.51 -10.82
CA LYS A 395 22.16 -16.34 -11.16
C LYS A 395 21.32 -15.23 -11.80
N MET A 396 20.34 -15.60 -12.64
CA MET A 396 19.44 -14.64 -13.30
C MET A 396 18.53 -13.94 -12.30
N VAL A 397 18.07 -14.64 -11.25
CA VAL A 397 17.31 -14.03 -10.15
C VAL A 397 18.10 -12.88 -9.53
N ILE A 398 19.37 -13.13 -9.19
CA ILE A 398 20.20 -12.11 -8.55
C ILE A 398 20.49 -10.96 -9.51
N SER A 399 20.95 -11.24 -10.74
CA SER A 399 21.33 -10.20 -11.70
C SER A 399 20.17 -9.31 -12.11
N LYS A 400 18.95 -9.85 -12.28
CA LYS A 400 17.75 -9.09 -12.62
C LYS A 400 17.20 -8.27 -11.44
N LEU A 401 17.20 -8.83 -10.23
CA LEU A 401 16.59 -8.16 -9.07
C LEU A 401 17.51 -7.14 -8.40
N LEU A 402 18.83 -7.34 -8.45
CA LEU A 402 19.79 -6.54 -7.69
C LEU A 402 19.72 -5.03 -8.01
N PRO A 403 19.66 -4.58 -9.28
CA PRO A 403 19.55 -3.15 -9.59
C PRO A 403 18.33 -2.50 -8.95
N TYR A 404 17.16 -3.16 -9.03
CA TYR A 404 15.92 -2.65 -8.46
C TYR A 404 15.95 -2.61 -6.92
N VAL A 405 16.45 -3.68 -6.30
CA VAL A 405 16.46 -3.83 -4.82
C VAL A 405 17.39 -2.83 -4.14
N ILE A 406 18.51 -2.47 -4.76
CA ILE A 406 19.45 -1.47 -4.22
C ILE A 406 18.75 -0.11 -4.00
N GLU A 407 17.89 0.28 -4.94
CA GLU A 407 17.19 1.56 -4.91
C GLU A 407 15.90 1.51 -4.06
N HIS A 408 15.06 0.49 -4.27
CA HIS A 408 13.69 0.47 -3.77
C HIS A 408 13.50 -0.33 -2.48
N LYS A 409 14.41 -1.28 -2.19
CA LYS A 409 14.38 -2.14 -0.99
C LYS A 409 13.05 -2.89 -0.79
N ASP A 410 12.44 -3.36 -1.88
CA ASP A 410 11.22 -4.20 -1.80
C ASP A 410 11.53 -5.51 -1.06
N HIS A 411 10.91 -5.68 0.11
CA HIS A 411 11.15 -6.82 0.99
C HIS A 411 10.90 -8.18 0.31
N ARG A 412 9.97 -8.27 -0.66
CA ARG A 412 9.65 -9.50 -1.37
C ARG A 412 10.78 -9.90 -2.32
N LEU A 413 11.34 -8.93 -3.03
CA LEU A 413 12.44 -9.15 -3.96
C LEU A 413 13.77 -9.39 -3.22
N VAL A 414 14.00 -8.69 -2.10
CA VAL A 414 15.13 -8.97 -1.20
C VAL A 414 15.13 -10.44 -0.74
N LEU A 415 13.97 -10.97 -0.37
CA LEU A 415 13.85 -12.38 0.01
C LEU A 415 14.20 -13.33 -1.15
N LYS A 416 13.78 -13.01 -2.38
CA LYS A 416 14.11 -13.81 -3.58
C LYS A 416 15.61 -13.86 -3.85
N ILE A 417 16.32 -12.75 -3.68
CA ILE A 417 17.80 -12.72 -3.79
C ILE A 417 18.43 -13.62 -2.73
N SER A 418 17.96 -13.55 -1.49
CA SER A 418 18.43 -14.43 -0.40
C SER A 418 18.24 -15.92 -0.74
N GLU A 419 17.04 -16.30 -1.19
CA GLU A 419 16.71 -17.67 -1.59
C GLU A 419 17.61 -18.17 -2.74
N ALA A 420 17.84 -17.33 -3.74
CA ALA A 420 18.73 -17.64 -4.86
C ALA A 420 20.19 -17.81 -4.42
N GLY A 421 20.69 -16.94 -3.54
CA GLY A 421 22.04 -17.04 -2.98
C GLY A 421 22.28 -18.38 -2.26
N TYR A 422 21.34 -18.84 -1.44
CA TYR A 422 21.43 -20.16 -0.81
C TYR A 422 21.40 -21.30 -1.83
N LYS A 423 20.59 -21.20 -2.90
CA LYS A 423 20.55 -22.21 -3.96
C LYS A 423 21.84 -22.28 -4.78
N LEU A 424 22.57 -21.18 -4.90
CA LEU A 424 23.90 -21.12 -5.51
C LEU A 424 25.03 -21.58 -4.58
N LYS A 425 24.73 -21.93 -3.33
CA LYS A 425 25.72 -22.19 -2.28
C LYS A 425 26.62 -20.96 -2.02
N GLU A 426 26.10 -19.76 -2.24
CA GLU A 426 26.73 -18.50 -1.84
C GLU A 426 26.20 -18.08 -0.47
N GLN A 427 26.64 -18.76 0.59
CA GLN A 427 26.04 -18.60 1.93
C GLN A 427 26.17 -17.17 2.46
N SER A 428 27.31 -16.50 2.22
CA SER A 428 27.49 -15.11 2.63
C SER A 428 26.41 -14.20 2.03
N LEU A 429 26.19 -14.29 0.70
CA LEU A 429 25.15 -13.53 0.00
C LEU A 429 23.75 -13.88 0.54
N GLY A 430 23.45 -15.18 0.65
CA GLY A 430 22.17 -15.66 1.16
C GLY A 430 21.86 -15.12 2.56
N HIS A 431 22.85 -15.14 3.46
CA HIS A 431 22.74 -14.61 4.82
C HIS A 431 22.62 -13.09 4.86
N GLU A 432 23.38 -12.36 4.04
CA GLU A 432 23.30 -10.90 3.97
C GLU A 432 21.90 -10.43 3.56
N TYR A 433 21.36 -10.95 2.46
CA TYR A 433 20.02 -10.56 2.00
C TYR A 433 18.91 -11.08 2.91
N ARG A 434 19.14 -12.21 3.62
CA ARG A 434 18.23 -12.66 4.68
C ARG A 434 18.19 -11.65 5.83
N ALA A 435 19.34 -11.08 6.19
CA ALA A 435 19.44 -10.06 7.21
C ALA A 435 18.79 -8.74 6.77
N ASP A 436 18.99 -8.31 5.51
CA ASP A 436 18.30 -7.15 4.93
C ASP A 436 16.77 -7.32 4.98
N TYR A 437 16.26 -8.50 4.61
CA TYR A 437 14.84 -8.83 4.74
C TYR A 437 14.35 -8.72 6.19
N LEU A 438 15.03 -9.35 7.13
CA LEU A 438 14.65 -9.33 8.55
C LEU A 438 14.72 -7.91 9.15
N LYS A 439 15.65 -7.08 8.68
CA LYS A 439 15.73 -5.66 9.04
C LYS A 439 14.48 -4.91 8.57
N LEU A 440 14.01 -5.14 7.34
CA LEU A 440 12.79 -4.53 6.81
C LEU A 440 11.53 -4.96 7.58
N LEU A 441 11.52 -6.16 8.15
CA LEU A 441 10.45 -6.65 9.03
C LEU A 441 10.57 -6.18 10.49
N GLY A 442 11.56 -5.34 10.81
CA GLY A 442 11.82 -4.89 12.19
C GLY A 442 12.42 -5.96 13.12
N SER A 443 12.80 -7.14 12.60
CA SER A 443 13.43 -8.23 13.36
C SER A 443 14.93 -8.01 13.50
N PHE A 444 15.32 -6.93 14.20
CA PHE A 444 16.70 -6.45 14.28
C PHE A 444 17.68 -7.45 14.90
N THR A 445 17.28 -8.14 15.98
CA THR A 445 18.12 -9.17 16.63
C THR A 445 18.44 -10.30 15.66
N SER A 446 17.43 -10.80 14.93
CA SER A 446 17.60 -11.84 13.92
C SER A 446 18.45 -11.33 12.75
N ALA A 447 18.23 -10.10 12.30
CA ALA A 447 19.04 -9.49 11.23
C ALA A 447 20.53 -9.43 11.60
N ILE A 448 20.88 -8.98 12.81
CA ILE A 448 22.27 -8.97 13.29
C ILE A 448 22.86 -10.39 13.31
N LYS A 449 22.08 -11.40 13.75
CA LYS A 449 22.53 -12.80 13.73
C LYS A 449 22.89 -13.24 12.29
N TYR A 450 22.03 -12.96 11.32
CA TYR A 450 22.29 -13.32 9.92
C TYR A 450 23.45 -12.53 9.31
N TYR A 451 23.64 -11.25 9.62
CA TYR A 451 24.84 -10.53 9.17
C TYR A 451 26.13 -11.12 9.74
N LYS A 452 26.13 -11.53 11.01
CA LYS A 452 27.28 -12.22 11.61
C LYS A 452 27.57 -13.55 10.92
N LEU A 453 26.53 -14.31 10.58
CA LEU A 453 26.68 -15.53 9.76
C LEU A 453 27.27 -15.18 8.39
N ALA A 454 26.79 -14.12 7.72
CA ALA A 454 27.32 -13.70 6.43
C ALA A 454 28.84 -13.44 6.49
N LEU A 455 29.31 -12.71 7.51
CA LEU A 455 30.74 -12.47 7.75
C LEU A 455 31.55 -13.76 7.94
N GLN A 456 31.01 -14.74 8.68
CA GLN A 456 31.70 -16.02 8.91
C GLN A 456 31.95 -16.80 7.61
N TYR A 457 31.04 -16.70 6.64
CA TYR A 457 31.17 -17.38 5.35
C TYR A 457 31.96 -16.57 4.32
N ASN A 458 32.24 -15.29 4.58
CA ASN A 458 33.00 -14.44 3.67
C ASN A 458 34.51 -14.55 3.92
N MET A 459 35.12 -15.64 3.46
CA MET A 459 36.49 -15.99 3.82
C MET A 459 37.60 -15.03 3.32
N LYS A 460 37.33 -14.05 2.43
CA LYS A 460 38.38 -13.28 1.71
C LYS A 460 38.02 -11.84 1.24
N GLY A 461 37.00 -11.15 1.78
CA GLY A 461 36.49 -9.90 1.17
C GLY A 461 36.42 -8.68 2.09
N LYS A 462 37.51 -7.91 2.23
CA LYS A 462 37.58 -6.71 3.10
C LYS A 462 36.44 -5.71 2.85
N THR A 463 36.11 -5.43 1.59
CA THR A 463 35.05 -4.46 1.23
C THR A 463 33.64 -4.97 1.58
N ILE A 464 33.40 -6.28 1.44
CA ILE A 464 32.12 -6.89 1.80
C ILE A 464 31.98 -6.92 3.33
N ASP A 465 33.07 -7.21 4.05
CA ASP A 465 33.09 -7.22 5.51
C ASP A 465 32.82 -5.83 6.09
N GLU A 466 33.46 -4.79 5.54
CA GLU A 466 33.21 -3.39 5.91
C GLU A 466 31.75 -2.99 5.65
N ARG A 467 31.18 -3.39 4.51
CA ARG A 467 29.76 -3.16 4.19
C ARG A 467 28.84 -3.82 5.21
N ILE A 468 29.02 -5.12 5.48
CA ILE A 468 28.17 -5.87 6.41
C ILE A 468 28.33 -5.34 7.83
N THR A 469 29.55 -5.00 8.24
CA THR A 469 29.83 -4.39 9.55
C THR A 469 29.13 -3.04 9.69
N SER A 470 29.15 -2.21 8.64
CA SER A 470 28.40 -0.95 8.59
C SER A 470 26.89 -1.20 8.76
N LYS A 471 26.31 -2.17 8.04
CA LYS A 471 24.89 -2.56 8.19
C LYS A 471 24.54 -3.00 9.62
N ILE A 472 25.42 -3.73 10.31
CA ILE A 472 25.25 -4.08 11.74
C ILE A 472 25.26 -2.83 12.61
N GLY A 473 26.19 -1.90 12.37
CA GLY A 473 26.28 -0.62 13.07
C GLY A 473 25.01 0.23 12.93
N GLU A 474 24.43 0.28 11.73
CA GLU A 474 23.14 0.96 11.48
C GLU A 474 22.01 0.37 12.33
N ILE A 475 21.89 -0.96 12.38
CA ILE A 475 20.83 -1.62 13.17
C ILE A 475 21.00 -1.32 14.66
N LYS A 476 22.23 -1.40 15.19
CA LYS A 476 22.49 -1.06 16.60
C LYS A 476 22.08 0.38 16.93
N LYS A 477 22.34 1.32 16.02
CA LYS A 477 21.89 2.72 16.16
C LYS A 477 20.36 2.83 16.13
N LEU A 478 19.69 2.06 15.27
CA LEU A 478 18.21 2.00 15.22
C LEU A 478 17.60 1.42 16.50
N GLN A 479 18.19 0.36 17.06
CA GLN A 479 17.74 -0.23 18.34
C GLN A 479 17.85 0.78 19.48
N LYS A 480 19.00 1.44 19.61
CA LYS A 480 19.20 2.50 20.62
C LYS A 480 18.20 3.65 20.47
N ASN A 481 17.87 4.02 19.24
CA ASN A 481 16.88 5.08 18.98
C ASN A 481 15.42 4.66 19.20
N LYS A 482 15.12 3.35 19.16
CA LYS A 482 13.79 2.81 19.49
C LYS A 482 13.55 2.78 21.00
N GLU A 483 14.61 2.87 21.81
CA GLU A 483 14.53 3.03 23.26
C GLU A 483 14.39 4.50 23.69
N ILE A 484 14.69 5.45 22.80
CA ILE A 484 14.64 6.90 23.05
C ILE A 484 13.32 7.54 22.55
N LEU A 485 12.61 6.86 21.64
CA LEU A 485 11.20 7.10 21.29
C LEU A 485 10.35 6.20 22.18
#